data_AF-A0A7S1MS74-F1
#
_entry.id   AF-A0A7S1MS74-F1
#
_cell.length_a   1.000
_cell.length_b   1.000
_cell.length_c   1.000
_cell.angle_alpha   90.00
_cell.angle_beta   90.00
_cell.angle_gamma   90.00
#
_symmetry.space_group_name_H-M   'P 1'
#
loop_
_entity.id
_entity.type
_entity.pdbx_description
1 polymer ?
#
loop_
_entity_poly.entity_id
_entity_poly.type
_entity_poly.pdbx_seq_one_letter_code
_entity_poly.pdbx_strand_id
1 'polypeptide(L)'
;LFRQLQSKWQCYDAYCRVCMGLGVNQILQVLSYYAICHTIVENNSPTTGLAMVFLFQCMTVAVSVLDLAGFKSREIIAVQVVGMLPCFLTAVSLARGTRDSEGVLDPDENYAMSPLSFLFTVCWLELWLRVAAPSSREQTRLPK
;
A
#
# COMPACT_ATOMS: atom_id res chain seq x y z
N LEU A 1 38.93 -6.79 10.43
CA LEU A 1 38.08 -7.96 10.12
C LEU A 1 36.68 -7.83 10.73
N PHE A 2 36.52 -7.76 12.06
CA PHE A 2 35.20 -7.70 12.73
C PHE A 2 34.27 -6.57 12.23
N ARG A 3 34.76 -5.35 12.02
CA ARG A 3 33.96 -4.21 11.53
C ARG A 3 33.35 -4.45 10.14
N GLN A 4 34.07 -5.14 9.25
CA GLN A 4 33.56 -5.46 7.92
C GLN A 4 32.46 -6.54 8.00
N LEU A 5 32.63 -7.55 8.86
CA LEU A 5 31.58 -8.53 9.10
C LEU A 5 30.32 -7.87 9.64
N GLN A 6 30.46 -7.01 10.65
CA GLN A 6 29.34 -6.30 11.27
C GLN A 6 28.60 -5.40 10.27
N SER A 7 29.32 -4.72 9.37
CA SER A 7 28.68 -3.92 8.32
C SER A 7 27.87 -4.75 7.32
N LYS A 8 28.32 -5.97 6.98
CA LYS A 8 27.57 -6.87 6.10
C LYS A 8 26.28 -7.33 6.78
N TRP A 9 26.36 -7.70 8.06
CA TRP A 9 25.18 -8.10 8.84
C TRP A 9 24.13 -6.99 8.96
N GLN A 10 24.56 -5.74 9.17
CA GLN A 10 23.65 -4.58 9.21
C GLN A 10 22.97 -4.33 7.85
N CYS A 11 23.68 -4.54 6.74
CA CYS A 11 23.08 -4.42 5.41
C CYS A 11 22.00 -5.48 5.14
N TYR A 12 22.24 -6.73 5.58
CA TYR A 12 21.24 -7.79 5.46
C TYR A 12 19.99 -7.50 6.31
N ASP A 13 20.17 -7.04 7.55
CA ASP A 13 19.06 -6.70 8.43
C ASP A 13 18.19 -5.57 7.85
N ALA A 14 18.83 -4.51 7.31
CA ALA A 14 18.12 -3.41 6.65
C ALA A 14 17.34 -3.90 5.41
N TYR A 15 17.94 -4.75 4.58
CA TYR A 15 17.27 -5.33 3.42
C TYR A 15 16.06 -6.19 3.80
N CYS A 16 16.20 -7.05 4.82
CA CYS A 16 15.10 -7.88 5.30
C CYS A 16 13.93 -7.02 5.81
N ARG A 17 14.21 -5.92 6.51
CA ARG A 17 13.18 -5.02 7.04
C ARG A 17 12.38 -4.35 5.92
N VAL A 18 13.07 -3.92 4.88
CA VAL A 18 12.47 -3.40 3.64
C VAL A 18 11.58 -4.48 3.02
N CYS A 19 12.10 -5.67 2.71
CA CYS A 19 11.30 -6.74 2.09
C CYS A 19 10.05 -7.15 2.91
N MET A 20 10.17 -7.22 4.24
CA MET A 20 9.04 -7.48 5.13
C MET A 20 7.99 -6.38 5.03
N GLY A 21 8.40 -5.11 5.09
CA GLY A 21 7.48 -3.99 4.96
C GLY A 21 6.74 -3.98 3.63
N LEU A 22 7.43 -4.20 2.51
CA LEU A 22 6.78 -4.30 1.20
C LEU A 22 5.76 -5.45 1.16
N GLY A 23 6.16 -6.63 1.65
CA GLY A 23 5.29 -7.81 1.67
C GLY A 23 4.03 -7.60 2.50
N VAL A 24 4.16 -7.04 3.72
CA VAL A 24 3.01 -6.80 4.59
C VAL A 24 2.08 -5.74 4.01
N ASN A 25 2.64 -4.64 3.47
CA ASN A 25 1.83 -3.62 2.79
C ASN A 25 1.03 -4.22 1.61
N GLN A 26 1.64 -5.10 0.84
CA GLN A 26 0.97 -5.75 -0.30
C GLN A 26 -0.12 -6.73 0.15
N ILE A 27 0.10 -7.49 1.23
CA ILE A 27 -0.94 -8.34 1.84
C ILE A 27 -2.12 -7.50 2.33
N LEU A 28 -1.86 -6.38 3.02
CA LEU A 28 -2.92 -5.47 3.48
C LEU A 28 -3.73 -4.88 2.33
N GLN A 29 -3.08 -4.59 1.20
CA GLN A 29 -3.76 -4.09 0.01
C GLN A 29 -4.67 -5.18 -0.61
N VAL A 30 -4.19 -6.42 -0.69
CA VAL A 30 -5.01 -7.56 -1.15
C VAL A 30 -6.20 -7.79 -0.22
N LEU A 31 -6.01 -7.74 1.10
CA LEU A 31 -7.11 -7.86 2.07
C LEU A 31 -8.12 -6.72 1.93
N SER A 32 -7.66 -5.50 1.63
CA SER A 32 -8.54 -4.36 1.36
C SER A 32 -9.41 -4.62 0.12
N TYR A 33 -8.84 -5.13 -0.98
CA TYR A 33 -9.62 -5.48 -2.17
C TYR A 33 -10.60 -6.61 -1.92
N TYR A 34 -10.19 -7.64 -1.18
CA TYR A 34 -11.09 -8.73 -0.78
C TYR A 34 -12.28 -8.20 0.04
N ALA A 35 -12.02 -7.33 1.01
CA ALA A 35 -13.07 -6.72 1.82
C ALA A 35 -14.01 -5.86 0.97
N ILE A 36 -13.48 -5.09 0.00
CA ILE A 36 -14.28 -4.33 -0.96
C ILE A 36 -15.23 -5.25 -1.74
N CYS A 37 -14.72 -6.34 -2.33
CA CYS A 37 -15.55 -7.28 -3.09
C CYS A 37 -16.65 -7.89 -2.21
N HIS A 38 -16.30 -8.45 -1.05
CA HIS A 38 -17.27 -9.12 -0.18
C HIS A 38 -18.32 -8.15 0.41
N THR A 39 -17.96 -6.91 0.72
CA THR A 39 -18.89 -5.96 1.35
C THR A 39 -19.73 -5.17 0.35
N ILE A 40 -19.12 -4.69 -0.74
CA ILE A 40 -19.78 -3.83 -1.73
C ILE A 40 -20.51 -4.67 -2.78
N VAL A 41 -19.95 -5.80 -3.20
CA VAL A 41 -20.54 -6.66 -4.24
C VAL A 41 -21.53 -7.66 -3.63
N GLU A 42 -21.14 -8.41 -2.59
CA GLU A 42 -22.01 -9.47 -2.06
C GLU A 42 -23.03 -8.96 -1.04
N ASN A 43 -22.62 -8.08 -0.11
CA ASN A 43 -23.50 -7.59 0.98
C ASN A 43 -24.22 -6.27 0.67
N ASN A 44 -24.05 -5.71 -0.53
CA ASN A 44 -24.69 -4.47 -0.99
C ASN A 44 -24.59 -3.29 -0.01
N SER A 45 -23.54 -3.26 0.83
CA SER A 45 -23.41 -2.33 1.94
C SER A 45 -22.16 -1.45 1.75
N PRO A 46 -22.26 -0.37 0.93
CA PRO A 46 -21.11 0.45 0.55
C PRO A 46 -20.49 1.18 1.75
N THR A 47 -21.30 1.57 2.75
CA THR A 47 -20.81 2.21 3.98
C THR A 47 -19.86 1.31 4.75
N THR A 48 -20.20 0.01 4.88
CA THR A 48 -19.36 -0.98 5.56
C THR A 48 -18.06 -1.22 4.79
N GLY A 49 -18.14 -1.27 3.45
CA GLY A 49 -16.95 -1.43 2.61
C GLY A 49 -15.97 -0.26 2.75
N LEU A 50 -16.48 0.99 2.72
CA LEU A 50 -15.64 2.17 2.91
C LEU A 50 -15.02 2.23 4.32
N ALA A 51 -15.77 1.82 5.36
CA ALA A 51 -15.25 1.74 6.72
C ALA A 51 -14.12 0.69 6.85
N MET A 52 -14.26 -0.46 6.20
CA MET A 52 -13.22 -1.50 6.17
C MET A 52 -11.96 -1.04 5.44
N VAL A 53 -12.12 -0.39 4.28
CA VAL A 53 -10.98 0.21 3.56
C VAL A 53 -10.25 1.20 4.45
N PHE A 54 -10.97 2.10 5.11
CA PHE A 54 -10.37 3.07 6.04
C PHE A 54 -9.58 2.37 7.16
N LEU A 55 -10.13 1.32 7.77
CA LEU A 55 -9.43 0.54 8.80
C LEU A 55 -8.14 -0.10 8.29
N PHE A 56 -8.17 -0.75 7.12
CA PHE A 56 -6.98 -1.34 6.54
C PHE A 56 -5.93 -0.27 6.14
N GLN A 57 -6.36 0.90 5.68
CA GLN A 57 -5.44 2.00 5.40
C GLN A 57 -4.78 2.55 6.68
N CYS A 58 -5.52 2.68 7.78
CA CYS A 58 -4.94 3.04 9.08
C CYS A 58 -3.91 2.00 9.55
N MET A 59 -4.19 0.71 9.36
CA MET A 59 -3.26 -0.37 9.68
C MET A 59 -2.00 -0.31 8.81
N THR A 60 -2.16 -0.04 7.51
CA THR A 60 -1.07 0.08 6.54
C THR A 60 -0.11 1.22 6.93
N VAL A 61 -0.66 2.37 7.37
CA VAL A 61 0.15 3.47 7.92
C VAL A 61 0.87 3.07 9.20
N ALA A 62 0.17 2.43 10.14
CA ALA A 62 0.76 2.03 11.42
C ALA A 62 1.93 1.06 11.23
N VAL A 63 1.75 0.04 10.38
CA VAL A 63 2.80 -0.92 10.01
C VAL A 63 3.96 -0.21 9.32
N SER A 64 3.67 0.68 8.38
CA SER A 64 4.73 1.39 7.66
C SER A 64 5.55 2.31 8.55
N VAL A 65 4.95 2.91 9.59
CA VAL A 65 5.68 3.70 10.59
C VAL A 65 6.61 2.80 11.42
N LEU A 66 6.20 1.56 11.73
CA LEU A 66 7.03 0.59 12.46
C LEU A 66 8.19 0.09 11.60
N ASP A 67 7.93 -0.25 10.34
CA ASP A 67 8.93 -0.83 9.43
C ASP A 67 9.98 0.19 8.97
N LEU A 68 9.58 1.45 8.82
CA LEU A 68 10.44 2.54 8.35
C LEU A 68 10.96 3.42 9.50
N ALA A 69 10.98 2.91 10.73
CA ALA A 69 11.56 3.58 11.90
C ALA A 69 13.05 3.89 11.67
N GLY A 70 13.33 5.09 11.12
CA GLY A 70 14.66 5.53 10.69
C GLY A 70 14.65 6.43 9.45
N PHE A 71 13.60 6.37 8.61
CA PHE A 71 13.45 7.23 7.43
C PHE A 71 12.71 8.54 7.76
N LYS A 72 12.81 9.54 6.86
CA LYS A 72 12.12 10.83 7.03
C LYS A 72 10.62 10.63 6.92
N SER A 73 9.86 11.05 7.94
CA SER A 73 8.41 10.90 8.02
C SER A 73 7.66 11.45 6.79
N ARG A 74 8.20 12.47 6.12
CA ARG A 74 7.62 13.05 4.89
C ARG A 74 7.57 12.07 3.72
N GLU A 75 8.62 11.28 3.51
CA GLU A 75 8.68 10.32 2.41
C GLU A 75 7.74 9.14 2.67
N ILE A 76 7.69 8.69 3.92
CA ILE A 76 6.76 7.64 4.38
C ILE A 76 5.32 8.08 4.12
N ILE A 77 4.93 9.30 4.54
CA ILE A 77 3.57 9.81 4.32
C ILE A 77 3.26 9.91 2.82
N ALA A 78 4.19 10.39 1.99
CA ALA A 78 3.98 10.48 0.55
C ALA A 78 3.73 9.10 -0.08
N VAL A 79 4.50 8.09 0.32
CA VAL A 79 4.30 6.69 -0.12
C VAL A 79 2.94 6.17 0.30
N GLN A 80 2.53 6.41 1.55
CA GLN A 80 1.25 5.94 2.04
C GLN A 80 0.07 6.62 1.34
N VAL A 81 0.14 7.94 1.09
CA VAL A 81 -0.92 8.66 0.37
C VAL A 81 -1.10 8.11 -1.05
N VAL A 82 -0.01 7.84 -1.77
CA VAL A 82 -0.08 7.26 -3.12
C VAL A 82 -0.60 5.82 -3.07
N GLY A 83 -0.20 5.03 -2.06
CA GLY A 83 -0.66 3.65 -1.86
C GLY A 83 -2.14 3.50 -1.47
N MET A 84 -2.72 4.53 -0.84
CA MET A 84 -4.14 4.57 -0.50
C MET A 84 -5.03 4.79 -1.73
N LEU A 85 -4.56 5.53 -2.73
CA LEU A 85 -5.36 5.95 -3.89
C LEU A 85 -5.99 4.78 -4.67
N PRO A 86 -5.27 3.68 -5.01
CA PRO A 86 -5.86 2.53 -5.70
C PRO A 86 -7.08 1.97 -4.98
N CYS A 87 -6.99 1.73 -3.67
CA CYS A 87 -8.07 1.14 -2.87
C CYS A 87 -9.28 2.08 -2.74
N PHE A 88 -9.05 3.38 -2.60
CA PHE A 88 -10.15 4.35 -2.56
C PHE A 88 -10.82 4.51 -3.94
N LEU A 89 -10.03 4.55 -5.02
CA LEU A 89 -10.57 4.65 -6.37
C LEU A 89 -11.43 3.43 -6.74
N THR A 90 -10.96 2.22 -6.41
CA THR A 90 -11.76 1.01 -6.65
C THR A 90 -13.01 0.98 -5.78
N ALA A 91 -12.91 1.30 -4.49
CA ALA A 91 -14.07 1.33 -3.59
C ALA A 91 -15.12 2.34 -4.04
N VAL A 92 -14.72 3.55 -4.43
CA VAL A 92 -15.64 4.59 -4.94
C VAL A 92 -16.21 4.22 -6.30
N SER A 93 -15.40 3.64 -7.19
CA SER A 93 -15.86 3.18 -8.51
C SER A 93 -16.93 2.10 -8.36
N LEU A 94 -16.71 1.11 -7.49
CA LEU A 94 -17.66 0.03 -7.22
C LEU A 94 -18.90 0.53 -6.48
N ALA A 95 -18.75 1.48 -5.55
CA ALA A 95 -19.88 2.06 -4.82
C ALA A 95 -20.80 2.92 -5.69
N ARG A 96 -20.28 3.47 -6.80
CA ARG A 96 -21.05 4.27 -7.78
C ARG A 96 -21.57 3.46 -8.96
N GLY A 97 -21.19 2.18 -9.08
CA GLY A 97 -21.62 1.31 -10.16
C GLY A 97 -23.14 1.15 -10.16
N THR A 98 -23.72 1.14 -11.36
CA THR A 98 -25.09 0.72 -11.60
C THR A 98 -25.31 -0.73 -11.17
N ARG A 99 -26.45 -0.97 -10.53
CA ARG A 99 -26.88 -2.28 -10.07
C ARG A 99 -28.20 -2.63 -10.74
N ASP A 100 -28.34 -3.90 -11.10
CA ASP A 100 -29.62 -4.44 -11.56
C ASP A 100 -30.63 -4.49 -10.41
N SER A 101 -31.89 -4.74 -10.74
CA SER A 101 -33.02 -4.99 -9.85
C SER A 101 -32.78 -6.07 -8.78
N GLU A 102 -31.90 -7.04 -9.04
CA GLU A 102 -31.46 -8.05 -8.05
C GLU A 102 -30.31 -7.56 -7.15
N GLY A 103 -29.82 -6.33 -7.35
CA GLY A 103 -28.70 -5.74 -6.63
C GLY A 103 -27.33 -6.21 -7.10
N VAL A 104 -27.27 -6.98 -8.19
CA VAL A 104 -26.02 -7.44 -8.82
C VAL A 104 -25.41 -6.30 -9.63
N LEU A 105 -24.08 -6.16 -9.57
CA LEU A 105 -23.34 -5.15 -10.32
C LEU A 105 -23.36 -5.48 -11.82
N ASP A 106 -23.67 -4.50 -12.66
CA ASP A 106 -23.76 -4.71 -14.11
C ASP A 106 -22.36 -4.99 -14.70
N PRO A 107 -22.10 -6.18 -15.30
CA PRO A 107 -20.80 -6.52 -15.86
C PRO A 107 -20.44 -5.68 -17.10
N ASP A 108 -21.43 -5.10 -17.78
CA ASP A 108 -21.22 -4.30 -19.00
C ASP A 108 -20.90 -2.82 -18.68
N GLU A 109 -20.83 -2.45 -17.40
CA GLU A 109 -20.51 -1.10 -17.00
C GLU A 109 -19.05 -0.74 -17.28
N ASN A 110 -18.85 0.41 -17.93
CA ASN A 110 -17.51 0.92 -18.23
C ASN A 110 -16.84 1.47 -16.97
N TYR A 111 -16.05 0.64 -16.27
CA TYR A 111 -15.21 1.06 -15.15
C TYR A 111 -13.99 1.88 -15.60
N ALA A 112 -14.22 3.11 -16.09
CA ALA A 112 -13.18 4.01 -16.59
C ALA A 112 -12.08 4.34 -15.54
N MET A 113 -12.40 4.20 -14.25
CA MET A 113 -11.45 4.42 -13.14
C MET A 113 -10.54 3.20 -12.86
N SER A 114 -10.88 2.02 -13.38
CA SER A 114 -10.09 0.79 -13.20
C SER A 114 -8.63 0.91 -13.69
N PRO A 115 -8.33 1.39 -14.92
CA PRO A 115 -6.93 1.52 -15.36
C PRO A 115 -6.12 2.49 -14.50
N LEU A 116 -6.75 3.51 -13.90
CA LEU A 116 -6.06 4.45 -13.01
C LEU A 116 -5.61 3.77 -11.71
N SER A 117 -6.38 2.82 -11.16
CA SER A 117 -5.97 2.12 -9.93
C SER A 117 -4.71 1.29 -10.14
N PHE A 118 -4.57 0.64 -11.30
CA PHE A 118 -3.36 -0.09 -11.69
C PHE A 118 -2.16 0.84 -11.84
N LEU A 119 -2.34 1.99 -12.51
CA LEU A 119 -1.27 2.99 -12.65
C LEU A 119 -0.79 3.50 -11.29
N PHE A 120 -1.70 3.83 -10.38
CA PHE A 120 -1.33 4.26 -9.03
C PHE A 120 -0.64 3.15 -8.23
N THR A 121 -1.02 1.89 -8.43
CA THR A 121 -0.34 0.75 -7.78
C THR A 121 1.10 0.61 -8.27
N VAL A 122 1.33 0.76 -9.58
CA VAL A 122 2.70 0.76 -10.15
C VAL A 122 3.49 1.96 -9.66
N CYS A 123 2.91 3.16 -9.67
CA CYS A 123 3.56 4.36 -9.16
C CYS A 123 3.92 4.23 -7.67
N TRP A 124 3.04 3.62 -6.87
CA TRP A 124 3.29 3.35 -5.47
C TRP A 124 4.47 2.41 -5.27
N LEU A 125 4.52 1.28 -6.00
CA LEU A 125 5.64 0.34 -5.94
C LEU A 125 6.97 0.99 -6.35
N GLU A 126 6.98 1.76 -7.44
CA GLU A 126 8.15 2.52 -7.89
C GLU A 126 8.62 3.55 -6.85
N LEU A 127 7.69 4.29 -6.25
CA LEU A 127 8.01 5.27 -5.22
C LEU A 127 8.56 4.58 -3.97
N TRP A 128 7.99 3.45 -3.58
CA TRP A 128 8.46 2.65 -2.46
C TRP A 128 9.89 2.14 -2.68
N LEU A 129 10.19 1.62 -3.88
CA LEU A 129 11.55 1.22 -4.27
C LEU A 129 12.54 2.38 -4.26
N ARG A 130 12.12 3.58 -4.71
CA ARG A 130 12.97 4.77 -4.69
C ARG A 130 13.26 5.28 -3.29
N VAL A 131 12.28 5.18 -2.38
CA VAL A 131 12.45 5.57 -0.97
C VAL A 131 13.31 4.55 -0.23
N ALA A 132 13.16 3.26 -0.55
CA ALA A 132 14.02 2.21 -0.02
C ALA A 132 15.43 2.20 -0.61
N ALA A 133 15.64 2.78 -1.80
CA ALA A 133 16.95 2.85 -2.43
C ALA A 133 17.91 3.70 -1.57
N PRO A 134 19.12 3.19 -1.28
CA PRO A 134 20.08 3.92 -0.48
C PRO A 134 20.48 5.22 -1.19
N SER A 135 20.27 6.37 -0.52
CA SER A 135 20.68 7.65 -1.08
C SER A 135 22.20 7.70 -1.21
N SER A 136 22.74 8.01 -2.40
CA SER A 136 24.20 8.07 -2.63
C SER A 136 24.93 9.08 -1.73
N ARG A 137 24.20 9.95 -1.02
CA ARG A 137 24.75 10.90 -0.04
C ARG A 137 24.95 10.33 1.36
N GLU A 138 24.34 9.20 1.72
CA GLU A 138 24.46 8.58 3.05
C GLU A 138 25.47 7.45 3.15
N GLN A 139 26.10 7.06 2.04
CA GLN A 139 27.13 6.01 2.00
C GLN A 139 28.43 6.32 2.80
N THR A 140 28.54 7.46 3.49
CA THR A 140 29.80 7.86 4.15
C THR A 140 29.70 8.31 5.61
N ARG A 141 28.61 8.04 6.34
CA ARG A 141 28.61 8.26 7.80
C ARG A 141 28.16 7.02 8.56
N LEU A 142 29.15 6.20 8.93
CA LEU A 142 29.04 5.32 10.07
C LEU A 142 28.62 6.17 11.29
N PRO A 143 27.62 5.74 12.09
CA PRO A 143 27.43 6.32 13.41
C PRO A 143 28.74 6.18 14.18
N LYS A 144 29.24 7.31 14.71
CA LYS A 144 30.45 7.35 15.54
C LYS A 144 30.20 6.67 16.88
#